data_AF-A0A0U1L4F3-F1
#
_entry.id   AF-A0A0U1L4F3-F1
#
_cell.length_a   1.000
_cell.length_b   1.000
_cell.length_c   1.000
_cell.angle_alpha   90.00
_cell.angle_beta   90.00
_cell.angle_gamma   90.00
#
_symmetry.space_group_name_H-M   'P 1'
#
loop_
_entity.id
_entity.type
_entity.pdbx_description
1 polymer ?
#
loop_
_entity_poly.entity_id
_entity_poly.type
_entity_poly.pdbx_seq_one_letter_code
_entity_poly.pdbx_strand_id
1 'polypeptide(L)'
;MKVIADCAFKRKTEKSENETRKIEGKGKRKMKTIIRPLTDLSKNMSVIDSYMKHNTPVFVTKGGASYMVVLSHQQYERMQEEIAFLKRLAVADAESRQRNMVDVDDLEKDISDILEEPTNDDFINSDSDAIQR
;
A
#
# COMPACT_ATOMS: atom_id res chain seq x y z
N MET A 1 42.25 20.84 4.38
CA MET A 1 41.28 19.96 3.70
C MET A 1 39.87 19.97 4.34
N LYS A 2 39.36 21.11 4.87
CA LYS A 2 37.97 21.22 5.40
C LYS A 2 36.99 21.94 4.46
N VAL A 3 37.49 22.80 3.57
CA VAL A 3 36.65 23.71 2.75
C VAL A 3 35.90 23.02 1.61
N ILE A 4 36.44 21.90 1.08
CA ILE A 4 35.85 21.19 -0.06
C ILE A 4 34.65 20.32 0.37
N ALA A 5 34.69 19.77 1.58
CA ALA A 5 33.61 18.94 2.13
C ALA A 5 32.34 19.77 2.43
N ASP A 6 32.50 20.99 2.95
CA ASP A 6 31.38 21.88 3.27
C ASP A 6 30.60 22.31 2.03
N CYS A 7 31.29 22.53 0.90
CA CYS A 7 30.65 22.92 -0.36
C CYS A 7 29.88 21.75 -1.00
N ALA A 8 30.37 20.51 -0.89
CA ALA A 8 29.70 19.33 -1.42
C ALA A 8 28.44 18.95 -0.61
N PHE A 9 28.46 19.17 0.71
CA PHE A 9 27.31 18.96 1.58
C PHE A 9 26.21 19.99 1.31
N LYS A 10 26.57 21.28 1.21
CA LYS A 10 25.63 22.36 0.83
C LYS A 10 24.98 22.14 -0.54
N ARG A 11 25.73 21.64 -1.53
CA ARG A 11 25.16 21.33 -2.86
C ARG A 11 24.20 20.15 -2.86
N LYS A 12 24.35 19.18 -1.94
CA LYS A 12 23.40 18.06 -1.80
C LYS A 12 22.10 18.50 -1.14
N THR A 13 22.17 19.35 -0.10
CA THR A 13 20.98 19.89 0.58
C THR A 13 20.18 20.84 -0.31
N GLU A 14 20.87 21.70 -1.08
CA GLU A 14 20.22 22.63 -2.01
C GLU A 14 19.56 21.93 -3.22
N LYS A 15 20.08 20.78 -3.65
CA LYS A 15 19.43 19.95 -4.68
C LYS A 15 18.14 19.31 -4.17
N SER A 16 18.14 18.73 -2.96
CA SER A 16 16.91 18.15 -2.36
C SER A 16 15.85 19.20 -2.06
N GLU A 17 16.25 20.42 -1.70
CA GLU A 17 15.32 21.52 -1.43
C GLU A 17 14.74 22.16 -2.71
N ASN A 18 15.50 22.21 -3.81
CA ASN A 18 14.96 22.70 -5.09
C ASN A 18 14.10 21.66 -5.80
N GLU A 19 14.36 20.37 -5.59
CA GLU A 19 13.54 19.30 -6.13
C GLU A 19 12.17 19.24 -5.43
N THR A 20 12.11 19.49 -4.11
CA THR A 20 10.85 19.63 -3.36
C THR A 20 10.01 20.83 -3.80
N ARG A 21 10.62 21.99 -4.10
CA ARG A 21 9.89 23.16 -4.66
C ARG A 21 9.38 22.95 -6.08
N LYS A 22 10.02 22.09 -6.88
CA LYS A 22 9.62 21.81 -8.27
C LYS A 22 8.39 20.89 -8.36
N ILE A 23 8.09 20.13 -7.30
CA ILE A 23 6.91 19.26 -7.19
C ILE A 23 5.66 20.08 -6.83
N GLU A 24 5.81 21.22 -6.14
CA GLU A 24 4.67 22.04 -5.71
C GLU A 24 3.90 22.72 -6.86
N GLY A 25 4.50 22.84 -8.05
CA GLY A 25 3.89 23.45 -9.24
C GLY A 25 3.05 22.51 -10.11
N LYS A 26 3.10 21.18 -9.87
CA LYS A 26 2.33 20.20 -10.66
C LYS A 26 1.22 19.59 -9.82
N GLY A 27 0.07 20.26 -9.81
CA GLY A 27 -1.20 19.63 -9.47
C GLY A 27 -1.43 19.34 -7.98
N LYS A 28 -1.36 20.37 -7.11
CA LYS A 28 -2.07 20.30 -5.82
C LYS A 28 -3.58 20.20 -6.13
N ARG A 29 -4.10 18.97 -6.27
CA ARG A 29 -5.54 18.70 -6.28
C ARG A 29 -6.07 19.18 -4.93
N LYS A 30 -6.69 20.38 -4.89
CA LYS A 30 -7.43 20.84 -3.70
C LYS A 30 -8.56 19.86 -3.47
N MET A 31 -8.39 18.97 -2.49
CA MET A 31 -9.44 18.08 -2.02
C MET A 31 -10.53 18.94 -1.37
N LYS A 32 -11.78 18.75 -1.78
CA LYS A 32 -12.92 19.43 -1.15
C LYS A 32 -13.18 18.76 0.20
N THR A 33 -13.03 19.51 1.29
CA THR A 33 -13.26 19.03 2.65
C THR A 33 -14.66 19.42 3.13
N ILE A 34 -15.44 18.45 3.60
CA ILE A 34 -16.78 18.68 4.17
C ILE A 34 -16.73 18.36 5.66
N ILE A 35 -17.12 19.30 6.51
CA ILE A 35 -17.13 19.16 7.97
C ILE A 35 -18.58 19.20 8.46
N ARG A 36 -18.99 18.22 9.27
CA ARG A 36 -20.35 18.10 9.81
C ARG A 36 -20.33 17.66 11.28
N PRO A 37 -21.27 18.09 12.14
CA PRO A 37 -21.35 17.58 13.49
C PRO A 37 -21.95 16.17 13.54
N LEU A 38 -21.60 15.41 14.58
CA LEU A 38 -22.07 14.03 14.78
C LEU A 38 -23.60 13.93 14.81
N THR A 39 -24.27 14.96 15.35
CA THR A 39 -25.74 15.03 15.39
C THR A 39 -26.40 15.22 14.02
N ASP A 40 -25.64 15.65 13.01
CA ASP A 40 -26.13 15.83 11.64
C ASP A 40 -26.09 14.51 10.84
N LEU A 41 -25.25 13.56 11.27
CA LEU A 41 -25.08 12.26 10.60
C LEU A 41 -26.38 11.45 10.55
N SER A 42 -27.10 11.37 11.68
CA SER A 42 -28.36 10.61 11.74
C SER A 42 -29.50 11.31 11.01
N LYS A 43 -29.49 12.64 10.93
CA LYS A 43 -30.57 13.45 10.34
C LYS A 43 -30.46 13.51 8.81
N ASN A 44 -29.23 13.58 8.30
CA ASN A 44 -28.95 13.88 6.89
C ASN A 44 -28.11 12.77 6.22
N MET A 45 -28.40 11.50 6.52
CA MET A 45 -27.64 10.36 5.99
C MET A 45 -27.64 10.30 4.46
N SER A 46 -28.76 10.61 3.80
CA SER A 46 -28.86 10.62 2.34
C SER A 46 -27.92 11.62 1.66
N VAL A 47 -27.69 12.77 2.30
CA VAL A 47 -26.74 13.78 1.83
C VAL A 47 -25.30 13.28 2.00
N ILE A 48 -25.02 12.60 3.10
CA ILE A 48 -23.69 12.05 3.39
C ILE A 48 -23.35 10.91 2.42
N ASP A 49 -24.33 10.06 2.09
CA ASP A 49 -24.21 9.04 1.07
C ASP A 49 -23.85 9.63 -0.30
N SER A 50 -24.42 10.79 -0.66
CA SER A 50 -24.07 11.48 -1.90
C SER A 50 -22.58 11.89 -1.93
N TYR A 51 -22.04 12.39 -0.81
CA TYR A 51 -20.63 12.76 -0.73
C TYR A 51 -19.70 11.55 -0.88
N MET A 52 -20.08 10.40 -0.29
CA MET A 52 -19.33 9.17 -0.43
C MET A 52 -19.31 8.64 -1.87
N LYS A 53 -20.44 8.74 -2.60
CA LYS A 53 -20.49 8.38 -4.03
C LYS A 53 -19.57 9.25 -4.90
N HIS A 54 -19.33 10.49 -4.48
CA HIS A 54 -18.39 11.40 -5.13
C HIS A 54 -16.96 11.28 -4.58
N ASN A 55 -16.62 10.22 -3.84
CA ASN A 55 -15.31 10.00 -3.21
C ASN A 55 -14.84 11.17 -2.34
N THR A 56 -15.79 11.90 -1.75
CA THR A 56 -15.49 13.06 -0.92
C THR A 56 -15.54 12.67 0.56
N PRO A 57 -14.43 12.81 1.31
CA PRO A 57 -14.39 12.47 2.73
C PRO A 57 -15.23 13.45 3.55
N VAL A 58 -15.99 12.93 4.51
CA VAL A 58 -16.78 13.73 5.45
C VAL A 58 -16.14 13.68 6.82
N PHE A 59 -15.72 14.83 7.32
CA PHE A 59 -15.13 14.99 8.64
C PHE A 59 -16.23 15.26 9.66
N VAL A 60 -16.33 14.38 10.65
CA VAL A 60 -17.34 14.46 11.70
C VAL A 60 -16.73 15.08 12.95
N THR A 61 -17.43 16.07 13.51
CA THR A 61 -17.04 16.76 14.74
C THR A 61 -17.98 16.43 15.90
N LYS A 62 -17.45 16.35 17.11
CA LYS A 62 -18.24 16.23 18.35
C LYS A 62 -17.77 17.30 19.34
N GLY A 63 -18.68 18.17 19.78
CA GLY A 63 -18.35 19.25 20.73
C GLY A 63 -17.29 20.23 20.21
N GLY A 64 -17.23 20.47 18.89
CA GLY A 64 -16.25 21.37 18.27
C GLY A 64 -14.88 20.73 17.97
N ALA A 65 -14.64 19.49 18.41
CA ALA A 65 -13.40 18.76 18.11
C ALA A 65 -13.59 17.78 16.94
N SER A 66 -12.51 17.52 16.18
CA SER A 66 -12.46 16.46 15.18
C SER A 66 -12.65 15.11 15.87
N TYR A 67 -13.57 14.28 15.38
CA TYR A 67 -13.92 13.02 16.01
C TYR A 67 -13.62 11.82 15.11
N MET A 68 -14.14 11.82 13.89
CA MET A 68 -13.92 10.73 12.92
C MET A 68 -14.06 11.22 11.49
N VAL A 69 -13.65 10.39 10.53
CA VAL A 69 -13.84 10.62 9.10
C VAL A 69 -14.66 9.48 8.54
N VAL A 70 -15.67 9.81 7.73
CA VAL A 70 -16.50 8.83 7.04
C VAL A 70 -16.09 8.80 5.57
N LEU A 71 -15.85 7.59 5.08
CA LEU A 71 -15.40 7.28 3.73
C LEU A 71 -16.30 6.18 3.15
N SER A 72 -16.35 6.08 1.82
CA SER A 72 -16.92 4.89 1.20
C SER A 72 -16.01 3.68 1.42
N HIS A 73 -16.60 2.48 1.48
CA HIS A 73 -15.83 1.24 1.64
C HIS A 73 -14.76 1.09 0.56
N GLN A 74 -15.12 1.28 -0.72
CA GLN A 74 -14.17 1.20 -1.83
C GLN A 74 -13.01 2.20 -1.73
N GLN A 75 -13.28 3.43 -1.25
CA GLN A 75 -12.25 4.43 -1.06
C GLN A 75 -11.29 4.05 0.08
N TYR A 76 -11.83 3.47 1.15
CA TYR A 76 -11.04 2.96 2.26
C TYR A 76 -10.15 1.79 1.84
N GLU A 77 -10.70 0.80 1.13
CA GLU A 77 -9.93 -0.35 0.63
C GLU A 77 -8.78 0.08 -0.28
N ARG A 78 -9.06 0.94 -1.27
CA ARG A 78 -8.02 1.46 -2.17
C ARG A 78 -6.90 2.17 -1.41
N MET A 79 -7.23 2.93 -0.37
CA MET A 79 -6.24 3.61 0.47
C MET A 79 -5.37 2.60 1.23
N GLN A 80 -5.97 1.53 1.75
CA GLN A 80 -5.22 0.49 2.46
C GLN A 80 -4.31 -0.30 1.51
N GLU A 81 -4.80 -0.64 0.31
CA GLU A 81 -4.00 -1.28 -0.74
C GLU A 81 -2.82 -0.41 -1.18
N GLU A 82 -3.05 0.89 -1.38
CA GLU A 82 -2.01 1.85 -1.75
C GLU A 82 -0.93 1.94 -0.66
N ILE A 83 -1.34 2.01 0.62
CA ILE A 83 -0.39 2.03 1.74
C ILE A 83 0.40 0.72 1.81
N ALA A 84 -0.25 -0.43 1.65
CA ALA A 84 0.40 -1.73 1.67
C ALA A 84 1.41 -1.87 0.52
N PHE A 85 1.04 -1.42 -0.67
CA PHE A 85 1.90 -1.42 -1.85
C PHE A 85 3.12 -0.52 -1.65
N LEU A 86 2.93 0.71 -1.17
CA LEU A 86 4.04 1.64 -0.90
C LEU A 86 5.00 1.12 0.16
N LYS A 87 4.49 0.44 1.20
CA LYS A 87 5.34 -0.22 2.20
C LYS A 87 6.21 -1.31 1.58
N ARG A 88 5.64 -2.17 0.73
CA ARG A 88 6.40 -3.21 0.01
C ARG A 88 7.47 -2.60 -0.89
N LEU A 89 7.12 -1.56 -1.63
CA LEU A 89 8.06 -0.85 -2.50
C LEU A 89 9.22 -0.24 -1.71
N ALA A 90 8.95 0.34 -0.53
CA ALA A 90 9.98 0.89 0.33
C ALA A 90 10.96 -0.18 0.86
N VAL A 91 10.46 -1.38 1.17
CA VAL A 91 11.30 -2.51 1.57
C VAL A 91 12.18 -2.97 0.41
N ALA A 92 11.61 -3.16 -0.77
CA ALA A 92 12.35 -3.57 -1.96
C ALA A 92 13.45 -2.56 -2.36
N ASP A 93 13.17 -1.25 -2.25
CA ASP A 93 14.18 -0.20 -2.47
C ASP A 93 15.31 -0.26 -1.43
N ALA A 94 14.99 -0.59 -0.16
CA ALA A 94 16.00 -0.78 0.87
C ALA A 94 16.89 -2.01 0.62
N GLU A 95 16.31 -3.15 0.24
CA GLU A 95 17.03 -4.39 -0.09
C GLU A 95 17.94 -4.21 -1.31
N SER A 96 17.45 -3.53 -2.35
CA SER A 96 18.22 -3.18 -3.54
C SER A 96 19.46 -2.36 -3.17
N ARG A 97 19.31 -1.35 -2.30
CA ARG A 97 20.44 -0.53 -1.83
C ARG A 97 21.45 -1.31 -0.98
N GLN A 98 20.99 -2.32 -0.25
CA GLN A 98 21.84 -3.21 0.56
C GLN A 98 22.50 -4.33 -0.26
N ARG A 99 22.30 -4.37 -1.59
CA ARG A 99 22.71 -5.46 -2.49
C ARG A 99 22.17 -6.83 -2.08
N ASN A 100 21.06 -6.87 -1.36
CA ASN A 100 20.34 -8.11 -1.09
C ASN A 100 19.41 -8.41 -2.27
N MET A 101 20.01 -8.77 -3.40
CA MET A 101 19.29 -9.10 -4.64
C MET A 101 19.44 -10.60 -4.89
N VAL A 102 18.35 -11.28 -5.17
CA VAL A 102 18.34 -12.69 -5.58
C VAL A 102 18.50 -12.75 -7.09
N ASP A 103 19.34 -13.66 -7.58
CA ASP A 103 19.48 -13.90 -9.00
C ASP A 103 18.20 -14.53 -9.58
N VAL A 104 17.92 -14.29 -10.86
CA VAL A 104 16.69 -14.80 -11.48
C VAL A 104 16.71 -16.32 -11.55
N ASP A 105 17.88 -16.92 -11.78
CA ASP A 105 18.04 -18.37 -11.90
C ASP A 105 17.78 -19.06 -10.54
N ASP A 106 18.27 -18.47 -9.45
CA ASP A 106 18.03 -18.96 -8.08
C ASP A 106 16.54 -18.83 -7.70
N LEU A 107 15.90 -17.72 -8.07
CA LEU A 107 14.48 -17.49 -7.82
C LEU A 107 13.59 -18.49 -8.58
N GLU A 108 13.91 -18.77 -9.85
CA GLU A 108 13.16 -19.72 -10.68
C GLU A 108 13.21 -21.14 -10.11
N LYS A 109 14.37 -21.53 -9.58
CA LYS A 109 14.53 -22.78 -8.87
C LYS A 109 13.67 -22.84 -7.60
N ASP A 110 13.75 -21.82 -6.74
CA ASP A 110 12.95 -21.76 -5.51
C ASP A 110 11.44 -21.82 -5.79
N ILE A 111 10.97 -21.13 -6.84
CA ILE A 111 9.57 -21.19 -7.26
C ILE A 111 9.19 -22.58 -7.75
N SER A 112 10.06 -23.22 -8.53
CA SER A 112 9.82 -24.58 -9.05
C SER A 112 9.72 -25.60 -7.91
N ASP A 113 10.62 -25.51 -6.92
CA ASP A 113 10.64 -26.37 -5.73
C ASP A 113 9.36 -26.19 -4.86
N ILE A 114 8.76 -24.99 -4.83
CA ILE A 114 7.50 -24.72 -4.10
C ILE A 114 6.28 -25.29 -4.84
N LEU A 115 6.31 -25.30 -6.18
CA LEU A 115 5.17 -25.72 -7.01
C LEU A 115 5.13 -27.24 -7.25
N GLU A 116 6.22 -27.96 -7.01
CA GLU A 116 6.21 -29.42 -6.94
C GLU A 116 5.48 -29.89 -5.67
N GLU A 117 4.14 -29.96 -5.73
CA GLU A 117 3.41 -30.80 -4.79
C GLU A 117 3.92 -32.25 -4.92
N PRO A 118 4.12 -32.99 -3.80
CA PRO A 118 4.39 -34.41 -3.89
C PRO A 118 3.15 -35.05 -4.53
N THR A 119 3.29 -35.51 -5.77
CA THR A 119 2.30 -36.36 -6.42
C THR A 119 2.10 -37.59 -5.55
N ASN A 120 1.04 -37.61 -4.73
CA ASN A 120 0.62 -38.75 -3.94
C ASN A 120 -0.02 -39.83 -4.86
N ASP A 121 0.71 -40.27 -5.88
CA ASP A 121 0.27 -41.32 -6.80
C ASP A 121 0.64 -42.74 -6.33
N ASP A 122 1.22 -42.89 -5.14
CA ASP A 122 1.72 -44.18 -4.64
C ASP A 122 0.74 -44.98 -3.73
N PHE A 123 -0.58 -44.73 -3.77
CA PHE A 123 -1.50 -45.45 -2.85
C PHE A 123 -2.85 -45.91 -3.42
N ILE A 124 -2.90 -46.51 -4.63
CA ILE A 124 -3.94 -47.50 -4.95
C ILE A 124 -3.35 -48.49 -5.98
N ASN A 125 -2.81 -49.63 -5.54
CA ASN A 125 -2.86 -50.93 -6.25
C ASN A 125 -2.03 -51.98 -5.48
N SER A 126 -2.63 -52.62 -4.46
CA SER A 126 -2.06 -53.86 -3.90
C SER A 126 -3.08 -54.94 -3.55
N ASP A 127 -4.39 -54.67 -3.62
CA ASP A 127 -5.37 -55.56 -2.96
C ASP A 127 -6.38 -56.25 -3.91
N SER A 128 -6.15 -56.31 -5.23
CA SER A 128 -7.06 -57.03 -6.15
C SER A 128 -6.77 -58.53 -6.35
N ASP A 129 -5.73 -59.10 -5.74
CA ASP A 129 -5.31 -60.48 -6.03
C ASP A 129 -5.87 -61.56 -5.07
N ALA A 130 -6.87 -61.25 -4.25
CA ALA A 130 -7.35 -62.15 -3.19
C ALA A 130 -8.78 -62.73 -3.35
N ILE A 131 -9.31 -62.88 -4.57
CA ILE A 131 -10.56 -63.65 -4.79
C ILE A 131 -10.44 -64.57 -6.02
N GLN A 132 -9.75 -65.69 -5.85
CA GLN A 132 -10.03 -66.93 -6.59
C GLN A 132 -9.76 -68.13 -5.68
N ARG A 133 -10.78 -68.57 -4.94
CA ARG A 133 -11.01 -69.95 -4.50
C ARG A 133 -12.40 -70.11 -3.94
#